data_AF-A0A0E0KUB8-F1
#
_entry.id   AF-A0A0E0KUB8-F1
#
_cell.length_a   1.000
_cell.length_b   1.000
_cell.length_c   1.000
_cell.angle_alpha   90.00
_cell.angle_beta   90.00
_cell.angle_gamma   90.00
#
_symmetry.space_group_name_H-M   'P 1'
#
loop_
_entity.id
_entity.type
_entity.pdbx_description
1 polymer ?
#
loop_
_entity_poly.entity_id
_entity_poly.type
_entity_poly.pdbx_seq_one_letter_code
_entity_poly.pdbx_strand_id
1 'polypeptide(L)'
;MAHARSPQDAVATAHRAVEEEADQRAACCGRVGGSRRRPPEIMDSFSSPSSAGSTASTEHLMEQIKAQLAQAYAQEFLETVGNKCFAKCVTKPGTSLSGSESSCISRCVDRYIEATGIVSRALFSSQR
;
A
#
# COMPACT_ATOMS: atom_id res chain seq x y z
N MET A 1 7.03 13.87 26.66
CA MET A 1 8.07 13.14 25.89
C MET A 1 7.58 11.70 25.75
N ALA A 2 6.67 11.47 24.81
CA ALA A 2 6.00 10.17 24.66
C ALA A 2 6.86 9.27 23.77
N HIS A 3 7.16 8.08 24.27
CA HIS A 3 7.79 7.00 23.53
C HIS A 3 6.96 6.65 22.30
N ALA A 4 7.54 6.81 21.11
CA ALA A 4 7.02 6.16 19.91
C ALA A 4 7.27 4.65 20.07
N ARG A 5 6.22 3.94 20.49
CA ARG A 5 6.11 2.49 20.44
C ARG A 5 6.03 2.07 18.97
N SER A 6 6.69 0.97 18.66
CA SER A 6 6.55 0.08 17.49
C SER A 6 6.53 0.63 16.05
N PRO A 7 7.19 -0.07 15.11
CA PRO A 7 7.07 0.20 13.67
C PRO A 7 5.64 0.06 13.13
N GLN A 8 4.76 -0.63 13.87
CA GLN A 8 3.34 -0.77 13.55
C GLN A 8 2.56 0.55 13.71
N ASP A 9 2.95 1.44 14.63
CA ASP A 9 2.31 2.76 14.78
C ASP A 9 2.68 3.71 13.62
N ALA A 10 3.88 3.56 13.06
CA ALA A 10 4.29 4.27 11.86
C ALA A 10 3.50 3.81 10.63
N VAL A 11 3.24 2.50 10.52
CA VAL A 11 2.39 1.91 9.48
C VAL A 11 0.94 2.36 9.61
N ALA A 12 0.38 2.39 10.83
CA ALA A 12 -0.97 2.88 11.08
C ALA A 12 -1.12 4.37 10.73
N THR A 13 -0.10 5.17 11.04
CA THR A 13 -0.05 6.60 10.67
C THR A 13 0.07 6.78 9.15
N ALA A 14 0.85 5.94 8.48
CA ALA A 14 0.97 5.94 7.01
C ALA A 14 -0.33 5.51 6.32
N HIS A 15 -1.03 4.50 6.84
CA HIS A 15 -2.34 4.11 6.32
C HIS A 15 -3.37 5.23 6.46
N ARG A 16 -3.38 5.91 7.62
CA ARG A 16 -4.27 7.07 7.87
C ARG A 16 -3.96 8.24 6.93
N ALA A 17 -2.70 8.43 6.53
CA ALA A 17 -2.31 9.43 5.55
C ALA A 17 -2.75 9.07 4.11
N VAL A 18 -2.87 7.79 3.77
CA VAL A 18 -3.36 7.33 2.46
C VAL A 18 -4.89 7.45 2.35
N GLU A 19 -5.64 7.26 3.44
CA GLU A 19 -7.10 7.49 3.48
C GLU A 19 -7.46 8.98 3.34
N GLU A 20 -6.64 9.90 3.88
CA GLU A 20 -6.88 11.34 3.81
C GLU A 20 -6.75 11.89 2.36
N GLU A 21 -5.85 11.33 1.56
CA GLU A 21 -5.70 11.65 0.12
C GLU A 21 -6.85 11.13 -0.75
N ALA A 22 -7.55 10.07 -0.33
CA ALA A 22 -8.70 9.53 -1.07
C ALA A 22 -9.95 10.41 -0.93
N ASP A 23 -10.17 11.04 0.22
CA ASP A 23 -11.28 11.98 0.45
C ASP A 23 -11.05 13.33 -0.27
N GLN A 24 -9.80 13.79 -0.33
CA GLN A 24 -9.42 15.02 -1.03
C GLN A 24 -9.65 14.95 -2.55
N ARG A 25 -9.54 13.75 -3.16
CA ARG A 25 -9.87 13.52 -4.59
C ARG A 25 -11.37 13.54 -4.88
N ALA A 26 -12.25 13.26 -3.91
CA ALA A 26 -13.69 13.34 -4.09
C ALA A 26 -14.20 14.80 -4.13
N ALA A 27 -13.52 15.72 -3.45
CA ALA A 27 -13.88 17.14 -3.41
C ALA A 27 -13.61 17.90 -4.73
N CYS A 28 -12.62 17.49 -5.54
CA CYS A 28 -12.28 18.17 -6.80
C CYS A 28 -13.22 17.87 -7.97
N CYS A 29 -14.12 16.88 -7.86
CA CYS A 29 -15.03 16.49 -8.95
C CYS A 29 -16.41 17.19 -8.93
N GLY A 30 -16.62 18.21 -8.09
CA GLY A 30 -17.88 18.95 -8.05
C GLY A 30 -17.75 20.41 -8.46
N ARG A 31 -18.22 20.76 -9.69
CA ARG A 31 -19.26 21.80 -9.94
C ARG A 31 -19.19 22.44 -11.34
N VAL A 32 -20.23 22.22 -12.16
CA VAL A 32 -20.76 23.24 -13.09
C VAL A 32 -22.30 23.18 -13.10
N GLY A 33 -22.98 24.31 -12.86
CA GLY A 33 -24.42 24.48 -13.13
C GLY A 33 -25.32 24.67 -11.89
N GLY A 34 -26.04 25.78 -11.81
CA GLY A 34 -26.84 26.19 -10.64
C GLY A 34 -28.36 26.24 -10.86
N SER A 35 -29.11 26.16 -9.76
CA SER A 35 -30.33 26.94 -9.48
C SER A 35 -30.84 26.62 -8.06
N ARG A 36 -31.26 27.66 -7.36
CA ARG A 36 -31.63 27.67 -5.93
C ARG A 36 -33.03 27.13 -5.70
N ARG A 37 -33.24 26.25 -4.72
CA ARG A 37 -34.35 26.26 -3.71
C ARG A 37 -33.91 25.51 -2.42
N ARG A 38 -34.39 25.97 -1.27
CA ARG A 38 -34.27 25.46 0.15
C ARG A 38 -35.72 25.30 0.69
N PRO A 39 -36.02 24.79 1.91
CA PRO A 39 -35.28 24.03 2.97
C PRO A 39 -36.19 22.87 3.54
N PRO A 40 -36.15 22.47 4.84
CA PRO A 40 -35.08 22.22 5.81
C PRO A 40 -34.97 20.69 6.14
N GLU A 41 -33.97 20.24 6.88
CA GLU A 41 -34.09 19.21 7.94
C GLU A 41 -32.70 18.95 8.51
N ILE A 42 -32.64 18.91 9.83
CA ILE A 42 -31.44 18.87 10.66
C ILE A 42 -31.28 17.41 11.07
N MET A 43 -30.55 16.59 10.33
CA MET A 43 -30.03 15.30 10.84
C MET A 43 -29.03 14.70 9.86
N ASP A 44 -27.76 15.06 9.97
CA ASP A 44 -26.72 14.12 9.54
C ASP A 44 -26.41 13.27 10.76
N SER A 45 -27.11 12.14 10.81
CA SER A 45 -26.90 11.07 11.76
C SER A 45 -25.42 10.82 11.90
N PHE A 46 -24.89 11.09 13.08
CA PHE A 46 -23.81 10.26 13.60
C PHE A 46 -24.36 8.83 13.54
N SER A 47 -24.08 8.12 12.46
CA SER A 47 -24.16 6.67 12.48
C SER A 47 -23.03 6.24 13.40
N SER A 48 -23.28 6.33 14.71
CA SER A 48 -22.68 5.41 15.65
C SER A 48 -22.81 4.02 15.02
N PRO A 49 -21.71 3.29 14.78
CA PRO A 49 -21.83 1.90 14.42
C PRO A 49 -22.40 1.17 15.64
N SER A 50 -23.73 1.10 15.68
CA SER A 50 -24.46 0.20 16.55
C SER A 50 -24.00 -1.20 16.20
N SER A 51 -23.31 -1.81 17.14
CA SER A 51 -22.91 -3.20 17.19
C SER A 51 -24.04 -4.13 16.73
N ALA A 52 -23.91 -4.68 15.53
CA ALA A 52 -24.67 -5.83 15.05
C ALA A 52 -23.73 -6.72 14.23
N GLY A 53 -23.28 -7.82 14.84
CA GLY A 53 -22.61 -8.93 14.16
C GLY A 53 -21.15 -9.13 14.58
N SER A 54 -20.93 -9.89 15.66
CA SER A 54 -19.61 -10.34 16.12
C SER A 54 -18.89 -11.31 15.15
N THR A 55 -19.39 -11.49 13.93
CA THR A 55 -18.77 -12.28 12.86
C THR A 55 -18.16 -11.41 11.75
N ALA A 56 -18.67 -10.18 11.52
CA ALA A 56 -18.09 -9.22 10.58
C ALA A 56 -16.73 -8.70 11.05
N SER A 57 -16.49 -8.67 12.37
CA SER A 57 -15.23 -8.21 12.95
C SER A 57 -14.06 -9.14 12.62
N THR A 58 -14.25 -10.46 12.62
CA THR A 58 -13.18 -11.43 12.34
C THR A 58 -12.68 -11.38 10.90
N GLU A 59 -13.57 -11.17 9.92
CA GLU A 59 -13.17 -11.04 8.51
C GLU A 59 -12.38 -9.75 8.29
N HIS A 60 -12.86 -8.63 8.84
CA HIS A 60 -12.13 -7.36 8.82
C HIS A 60 -10.76 -7.44 9.50
N LEU A 61 -10.63 -8.18 10.61
CA LEU A 61 -9.35 -8.38 11.28
C LEU A 61 -8.38 -9.23 10.42
N MET A 62 -8.88 -10.27 9.75
CA MET A 62 -8.04 -11.06 8.82
C MET A 62 -7.57 -10.23 7.62
N GLU A 63 -8.42 -9.37 7.09
CA GLU A 63 -8.06 -8.44 6.00
C GLU A 63 -6.91 -7.51 6.45
N GLN A 64 -7.01 -6.94 7.65
CA GLN A 64 -5.97 -6.08 8.23
C GLN A 64 -4.65 -6.82 8.42
N ILE A 65 -4.69 -8.06 8.94
CA ILE A 65 -3.48 -8.87 9.12
C ILE A 65 -2.82 -9.19 7.77
N LYS A 66 -3.62 -9.53 6.74
CA LYS A 66 -3.11 -9.76 5.37
C LYS A 66 -2.46 -8.51 4.80
N ALA A 67 -3.08 -7.35 4.97
CA ALA A 67 -2.53 -6.08 4.50
C ALA A 67 -1.19 -5.75 5.18
N GLN A 68 -1.11 -5.95 6.51
CA GLN A 68 0.14 -5.76 7.26
C GLN A 68 1.25 -6.72 6.80
N LEU A 69 0.91 -7.99 6.57
CA LEU A 69 1.86 -8.98 6.07
C LEU A 69 2.34 -8.64 4.66
N ALA A 70 1.42 -8.26 3.77
CA ALA A 70 1.75 -7.86 2.42
C ALA A 70 2.65 -6.62 2.39
N GLN A 71 2.43 -5.66 3.30
CA GLN A 71 3.27 -4.48 3.42
C GLN A 71 4.68 -4.81 3.93
N ALA A 72 4.80 -5.61 4.99
CA ALA A 72 6.10 -6.02 5.51
C ALA A 72 6.90 -6.79 4.44
N TYR A 73 6.23 -7.68 3.70
CA TYR A 73 6.82 -8.39 2.57
C TYR A 73 7.26 -7.44 1.45
N ALA A 74 6.44 -6.44 1.11
CA ALA A 74 6.78 -5.46 0.08
C ALA A 74 8.03 -4.64 0.46
N GLN A 75 8.17 -4.26 1.73
CA GLN A 75 9.36 -3.54 2.21
C GLN A 75 10.64 -4.37 2.06
N GLU A 76 10.63 -5.60 2.57
CA GLU A 76 11.77 -6.52 2.44
C GLU A 76 12.10 -6.84 0.98
N PHE A 77 11.07 -7.02 0.16
CA PHE A 77 11.22 -7.26 -1.28
C PHE A 77 11.90 -6.10 -1.98
N LEU A 78 11.48 -4.85 -1.72
CA LEU A 78 12.08 -3.66 -2.33
C LEU A 78 13.55 -3.50 -1.94
N GLU A 79 13.90 -3.70 -0.68
CA GLU A 79 15.29 -3.68 -0.22
C GLU A 79 16.12 -4.76 -0.90
N THR A 80 15.60 -5.99 -0.98
CA THR A 80 16.29 -7.12 -1.58
C THR A 80 16.51 -6.92 -3.08
N VAL A 81 15.46 -6.55 -3.82
CA VAL A 81 15.52 -6.30 -5.26
C VAL A 81 16.44 -5.12 -5.56
N GLY A 82 16.34 -4.04 -4.79
CA GLY A 82 17.22 -2.89 -4.91
C GLY A 82 18.69 -3.30 -4.81
N ASN A 83 19.06 -4.05 -3.76
CA ASN A 83 20.42 -4.51 -3.54
C ASN A 83 20.92 -5.46 -4.65
N LYS A 84 20.08 -6.43 -5.06
CA LYS A 84 20.44 -7.40 -6.12
C LYS A 84 20.61 -6.71 -7.47
N CYS A 85 19.68 -5.85 -7.86
CA CYS A 85 19.73 -5.16 -9.15
C CYS A 85 20.83 -4.11 -9.19
N PHE A 86 21.09 -3.40 -8.09
CA PHE A 86 22.23 -2.50 -8.00
C PHE A 86 23.55 -3.24 -8.21
N ALA A 87 23.78 -4.32 -7.45
CA ALA A 87 25.01 -5.11 -7.56
C ALA A 87 25.24 -5.76 -8.93
N LYS A 88 24.17 -6.00 -9.70
CA LYS A 88 24.25 -6.60 -11.04
C LYS A 88 24.36 -5.58 -12.16
N CYS A 89 23.69 -4.45 -12.03
CA CYS A 89 23.57 -3.48 -13.11
C CYS A 89 24.51 -2.29 -12.98
N VAL A 90 24.89 -1.88 -11.76
CA VAL A 90 25.73 -0.70 -11.53
C VAL A 90 27.19 -1.12 -11.44
N THR A 91 27.97 -0.79 -12.46
CA THR A 91 29.41 -1.15 -12.54
C THR A 91 30.31 -0.01 -12.07
N LYS A 92 29.84 1.24 -12.15
CA LYS A 92 30.53 2.42 -11.66
C LYS A 92 29.55 3.26 -10.85
N PRO A 93 29.61 3.21 -9.50
CA PRO A 93 28.71 4.01 -8.69
C PRO A 93 28.96 5.50 -8.95
N GLY A 94 27.88 6.22 -9.25
CA GLY A 94 27.88 7.65 -9.50
C GLY A 94 26.62 8.30 -8.91
N THR A 95 26.52 9.61 -9.02
CA THR A 95 25.34 10.37 -8.58
C THR A 95 24.12 10.19 -9.50
N SER A 96 24.29 9.51 -10.63
CA SER A 96 23.25 9.25 -11.62
C SER A 96 23.50 7.93 -12.32
N LEU A 97 22.42 7.28 -12.73
CA LEU A 97 22.48 6.08 -13.54
C LEU A 97 22.67 6.45 -15.01
N SER A 98 23.61 5.79 -15.69
CA SER A 98 23.72 5.87 -17.14
C SER A 98 22.52 5.19 -17.82
N GLY A 99 22.24 5.52 -19.09
CA GLY A 99 21.11 4.93 -19.82
C GLY A 99 21.15 3.39 -19.89
N SER A 100 22.36 2.81 -19.95
CA SER A 100 22.56 1.36 -19.91
C SER A 100 22.24 0.76 -18.54
N GLU A 101 22.64 1.43 -17.45
CA GLU A 101 22.35 1.00 -16.07
C GLU A 101 20.85 1.05 -15.79
N SER A 102 20.18 2.15 -16.17
CA SER A 102 18.72 2.29 -16.05
C SER A 102 17.98 1.17 -16.80
N SER A 103 18.36 0.91 -18.06
CA SER A 103 17.76 -0.17 -18.86
C SER A 103 18.01 -1.55 -18.26
N CYS A 104 19.19 -1.79 -17.68
CA CYS A 104 19.50 -3.03 -16.98
C CYS A 104 18.63 -3.19 -15.74
N ILE A 105 18.49 -2.14 -14.92
CA ILE A 105 17.70 -2.18 -13.69
C ILE A 105 16.24 -2.50 -13.99
N SER A 106 15.62 -1.85 -14.98
CA SER A 106 14.23 -2.16 -15.37
C SER A 106 14.06 -3.65 -15.68
N ARG A 107 14.94 -4.21 -16.53
CA ARG A 107 14.91 -5.64 -16.86
C ARG A 107 15.19 -6.53 -15.65
N CYS A 108 16.09 -6.13 -14.78
CA CYS A 108 16.44 -6.88 -13.58
C CYS A 108 15.24 -7.03 -12.64
N VAL A 109 14.53 -5.93 -12.38
CA VAL A 109 13.33 -5.93 -11.52
C VAL A 109 12.25 -6.82 -12.13
N ASP A 110 11.95 -6.68 -13.42
CA ASP A 110 10.95 -7.51 -14.10
C ASP A 110 11.26 -9.00 -13.99
N ARG A 111 12.52 -9.38 -14.24
CA ARG A 111 12.96 -10.78 -14.12
C ARG A 111 12.92 -11.29 -12.68
N TYR A 112 13.23 -10.43 -11.71
CA TYR A 112 13.18 -10.81 -10.30
C TYR A 112 11.74 -11.09 -9.84
N ILE A 113 10.78 -10.24 -10.25
CA ILE A 113 9.35 -10.44 -9.96
C ILE A 113 8.87 -11.75 -10.60
N GLU A 114 9.22 -12.01 -11.86
CA GLU A 114 8.86 -13.24 -12.57
C GLU A 114 9.42 -14.48 -11.85
N ALA A 115 10.71 -14.46 -11.51
CA ALA A 115 11.37 -15.55 -10.79
C ALA A 115 10.73 -15.79 -9.42
N THR A 116 10.44 -14.72 -8.68
CA THR A 116 9.75 -14.80 -7.38
C THR A 116 8.38 -15.44 -7.54
N GLY A 117 7.63 -15.08 -8.59
CA GLY A 117 6.34 -15.71 -8.89
C GLY A 117 6.43 -17.21 -9.17
N ILE A 118 7.46 -17.66 -9.90
CA ILE A 118 7.72 -19.08 -10.16
C ILE A 118 8.05 -19.81 -8.85
N VAL A 119 8.95 -19.26 -8.05
CA VAL A 119 9.36 -19.84 -6.76
C VAL A 119 8.16 -19.93 -5.81
N SER A 120 7.38 -18.86 -5.67
CA SER A 120 6.17 -18.86 -4.85
C SER A 120 5.20 -19.97 -5.28
N ARG A 121 4.92 -20.10 -6.58
CA ARG A 121 4.07 -21.21 -7.07
C ARG A 121 4.67 -22.57 -6.75
N ALA A 122 5.98 -22.78 -6.92
CA ALA A 122 6.62 -24.06 -6.63
C ALA A 122 6.54 -24.41 -5.13
N LEU A 123 6.83 -23.45 -4.26
CA LEU A 123 6.76 -23.63 -2.80
C LEU A 123 5.35 -23.95 -2.33
N PHE A 124 4.33 -23.25 -2.84
CA PHE A 124 2.94 -23.46 -2.42
C PHE A 124 2.20 -24.56 -3.20
N SER A 125 2.70 -25.00 -4.37
CA SER A 125 2.12 -26.12 -5.13
C SER A 125 2.62 -27.50 -4.68
N SER A 126 3.81 -27.58 -4.08
CA SER A 126 4.39 -28.83 -3.59
C SER A 126 3.87 -29.26 -2.21
N GLN A 127 2.94 -28.52 -1.61
CA GLN A 127 2.28 -28.86 -0.35
C GLN A 127 1.03 -29.72 -0.61
N ARG A 128 1.26 -30.94 -1.12
CA ARG A 128 0.39 -32.11 -1.00
C ARG A 128 1.20 -33.24 -0.37
#